data_AF-A0A1U7JFT2-F1
#
_entry.id   AF-A0A1U7JFT2-F1
#
_cell.length_a   1.000
_cell.length_b   1.000
_cell.length_c   1.000
_cell.angle_alpha   90.00
_cell.angle_beta   90.00
_cell.angle_gamma   90.00
#
_symmetry.space_group_name_H-M   'P 1'
#
loop_
_entity.id
_entity.type
_entity.pdbx_description
1 polymer ?
#
loop_
_entity_poly.entity_id
_entity_poly.type
_entity_poly.pdbx_seq_one_letter_code
_entity_poly.pdbx_strand_id
1 'polypeptide(L)'
;MLGPAVAVAMLSYFGYHAFNGELGLVGKAAIENQVAELESELAQLKEQRLIMQRRVFLLMPDSLDPDMVDERARASLNLVHPNEVAILRN
;
A
#
# COMPACT_ATOMS: atom_id res chain seq x y z
N MET A 1 12.87 -12.41 60.33
CA MET A 1 12.55 -11.22 59.51
C MET A 1 13.12 -11.26 58.08
N LEU A 2 13.67 -12.39 57.62
CA LEU A 2 14.30 -12.50 56.29
C LEU A 2 13.27 -12.58 55.15
N GLY A 3 12.13 -13.24 55.35
CA GLY A 3 11.09 -13.39 54.33
C GLY A 3 10.57 -12.06 53.76
N PRO A 4 10.17 -11.08 54.61
CA PRO A 4 9.75 -9.76 54.12
C PRO A 4 10.84 -9.03 53.33
N ALA A 5 12.11 -9.13 53.76
CA ALA A 5 13.22 -8.47 53.07
C ALA A 5 13.47 -9.05 51.67
N VAL A 6 13.38 -10.39 51.53
CA VAL A 6 13.50 -11.06 50.23
C VAL A 6 12.33 -10.69 49.32
N ALA A 7 11.11 -10.63 49.84
CA ALA A 7 9.93 -10.22 49.07
C ALA A 7 10.06 -8.79 48.52
N VAL A 8 10.52 -7.85 49.34
CA VAL A 8 10.79 -6.47 48.90
C VAL A 8 11.85 -6.43 47.82
N ALA A 9 12.97 -7.15 47.99
CA ALA A 9 14.03 -7.20 46.99
C ALA A 9 13.53 -7.75 45.63
N MET A 10 12.72 -8.81 45.65
CA MET A 10 12.11 -9.36 44.43
C MET A 10 11.16 -8.36 43.77
N LEU A 11 10.28 -7.72 44.54
CA LEU A 11 9.35 -6.72 44.01
C LEU A 11 10.08 -5.53 43.40
N SER A 12 11.17 -5.06 44.02
CA SER A 12 12.00 -3.98 43.46
C SER A 12 12.65 -4.40 42.14
N TYR A 13 13.19 -5.61 42.04
CA TYR A 13 13.79 -6.13 40.82
C TYR A 13 12.77 -6.24 39.68
N PHE A 14 11.65 -6.91 39.93
CA PHE A 14 10.59 -7.06 38.93
C PHE A 14 9.96 -5.72 38.57
N GLY A 15 9.75 -4.83 39.54
CA GLY A 15 9.26 -3.47 39.30
C GLY A 15 10.19 -2.69 38.38
N TYR A 16 11.49 -2.66 38.68
CA TYR A 16 12.49 -1.99 37.84
C TYR A 16 12.50 -2.53 36.40
N HIS A 17 12.47 -3.86 36.24
CA HIS A 17 12.45 -4.50 34.94
C HIS A 17 11.11 -4.34 34.20
N ALA A 18 9.99 -4.18 34.89
CA ALA A 18 8.70 -3.90 34.27
C ALA A 18 8.63 -2.48 33.66
N PHE A 19 9.32 -1.51 34.26
CA PHE A 19 9.43 -0.15 33.72
C PHE A 19 10.50 -0.01 32.64
N ASN A 20 11.69 -0.59 32.86
CA ASN A 20 12.87 -0.39 32.01
C ASN A 20 13.16 -1.54 31.04
N GLY A 21 12.41 -2.64 31.11
CA GLY A 21 12.57 -3.77 30.21
C GLY A 21 12.17 -3.42 28.78
N GLU A 22 12.78 -4.12 27.82
CA GLU A 22 12.52 -3.99 26.38
C GLU A 22 11.04 -4.22 26.01
N LEU A 23 10.35 -5.09 26.77
CA LEU A 23 8.91 -5.34 26.67
C LEU A 23 8.11 -4.68 27.81
N GLY A 24 8.77 -3.83 28.60
CA GLY A 24 8.14 -3.05 29.66
C GLY A 24 7.23 -1.96 29.12
N LEU A 25 6.64 -1.18 30.01
CA LEU A 25 5.68 -0.12 29.65
C LEU A 25 6.25 0.88 28.63
N VAL A 26 7.53 1.26 28.78
CA VAL A 26 8.21 2.20 27.88
C VAL A 26 8.49 1.54 26.52
N GLY A 27 8.97 0.30 26.50
CA GLY A 27 9.24 -0.44 25.27
C GLY A 27 7.98 -0.68 24.45
N LYS A 28 6.87 -1.03 25.11
CA LYS A 28 5.56 -1.15 24.46
C LYS A 28 5.13 0.16 23.80
N ALA A 29 5.26 1.29 24.49
CA ALA A 29 4.89 2.59 23.92
C ALA A 29 5.75 2.96 22.70
N ALA A 30 7.05 2.64 22.72
CA ALA A 30 7.94 2.85 21.57
C ALA A 30 7.53 2.00 20.36
N ILE A 31 7.21 0.72 20.59
CA ILE A 31 6.73 -0.18 19.53
C ILE A 31 5.39 0.31 18.96
N GLU A 32 4.44 0.70 19.81
CA GLU A 32 3.15 1.23 19.37
C GLU A 32 3.31 2.49 18.50
N ASN A 33 4.22 3.39 18.88
CA ASN A 33 4.54 4.56 18.05
C ASN A 33 5.14 4.16 16.69
N GLN A 34 6.05 3.19 16.67
CA GLN A 34 6.67 2.72 15.43
C GLN A 34 5.66 2.02 14.51
N VAL A 35 4.72 1.25 15.07
CA VAL A 35 3.61 0.66 14.31
C VAL A 35 2.75 1.76 13.69
N ALA A 36 2.37 2.78 14.46
CA ALA A 36 1.56 3.89 13.95
C ALA A 36 2.27 4.67 12.83
N GLU A 37 3.58 4.89 12.94
CA GLU A 37 4.38 5.54 11.91
C GLU A 37 4.40 4.72 10.61
N LEU A 38 4.69 3.42 10.71
CA LEU A 38 4.72 2.51 9.56
C LEU A 38 3.36 2.35 8.89
N GLU A 39 2.27 2.31 9.67
CA GLU A 39 0.91 2.27 9.13
C GLU A 39 0.58 3.54 8.33
N SER A 40 1.00 4.70 8.83
CA SER A 40 0.85 5.98 8.13
C SER A 40 1.66 6.00 6.82
N GLU A 41 2.92 5.58 6.85
CA GLU A 41 3.76 5.49 5.66
C GLU A 41 3.15 4.53 4.62
N LEU A 42 2.67 3.37 5.07
CA LEU A 42 2.03 2.37 4.23
C LEU A 42 0.74 2.90 3.60
N ALA A 43 -0.05 3.70 4.32
CA ALA A 43 -1.24 4.35 3.77
C ALA A 43 -0.87 5.34 2.64
N GLN A 44 0.16 6.16 2.84
CA GLN A 44 0.65 7.10 1.83
C GLN A 44 1.16 6.38 0.58
N LEU A 45 1.97 5.33 0.75
CA LEU A 45 2.49 4.54 -0.36
C LEU A 45 1.38 3.85 -1.15
N LYS A 46 0.34 3.35 -0.47
CA LYS A 46 -0.84 2.77 -1.14
C LYS A 46 -1.57 3.80 -1.99
N GLU A 47 -1.75 5.02 -1.50
CA GLU A 47 -2.37 6.10 -2.26
C GLU A 47 -1.54 6.47 -3.49
N GLN A 48 -0.22 6.63 -3.32
CA GLN A 48 0.70 6.90 -4.43
C GLN A 48 0.65 5.79 -5.49
N ARG A 49 0.64 4.52 -5.05
CA ARG A 49 0.48 3.36 -5.94
C ARG A 49 -0.82 3.45 -6.72
N LEU A 50 -1.95 3.79 -6.08
CA LEU A 50 -3.23 3.90 -6.75
C LEU A 50 -3.23 5.01 -7.81
N ILE A 51 -2.62 6.16 -7.50
CA ILE A 51 -2.47 7.27 -8.46
C ILE A 51 -1.63 6.84 -9.66
N MET A 52 -0.50 6.17 -9.43
CA MET A 52 0.36 5.65 -10.48
C MET A 52 -0.38 4.61 -11.34
N GLN A 53 -1.11 3.68 -10.71
CA GLN A 53 -1.92 2.69 -11.42
C GLN A 53 -2.99 3.34 -12.31
N ARG A 54 -3.67 4.38 -11.82
CA ARG A 54 -4.64 5.14 -12.63
C ARG A 54 -3.97 5.83 -13.82
N ARG A 55 -2.80 6.44 -13.63
CA ARG A 55 -2.04 7.06 -14.73
C ARG A 55 -1.61 6.03 -15.76
N VAL A 56 -1.09 4.89 -15.32
CA VAL A 56 -0.72 3.77 -16.20
C VAL A 56 -1.94 3.26 -16.97
N PHE A 57 -3.09 3.09 -16.31
CA PHE A 57 -4.33 2.69 -16.95
C PHE A 57 -4.75 3.67 -18.06
N LEU A 58 -4.69 4.98 -17.80
CA LEU A 58 -5.01 6.01 -18.80
C LEU A 58 -4.01 6.07 -19.96
N LEU A 59 -2.81 5.53 -19.80
CA LEU A 59 -1.76 5.49 -20.82
C LEU A 59 -1.67 4.16 -21.56
N MET A 60 -2.40 3.12 -21.13
CA MET A 60 -2.46 1.84 -21.83
C MET A 60 -3.47 1.91 -22.98
N PRO A 61 -3.05 1.67 -24.24
CA PRO A 61 -3.97 1.53 -25.38
C PRO A 61 -4.97 0.38 -25.21
N ASP A 62 -4.58 -0.65 -24.45
CA ASP A 62 -5.27 -1.95 -24.33
C ASP A 62 -6.11 -2.10 -23.06
N SER A 63 -6.39 -1.02 -22.32
CA SER A 63 -7.39 -1.07 -21.23
C SER A 63 -8.83 -1.01 -21.76
N LEU A 64 -9.01 -0.97 -23.08
CA LEU A 64 -10.31 -1.18 -23.70
C LEU A 64 -10.69 -2.65 -23.53
N ASP A 65 -11.80 -2.86 -22.81
CA ASP A 65 -12.54 -4.11 -22.77
C ASP A 65 -12.63 -4.72 -24.19
N PRO A 66 -12.34 -6.01 -24.42
CA PRO A 66 -12.45 -6.61 -25.75
C PRO A 66 -13.79 -6.29 -26.46
N ASP A 67 -14.88 -6.18 -25.70
CA ASP A 67 -16.19 -5.76 -26.21
C ASP A 67 -16.21 -4.28 -26.66
N MET A 68 -15.49 -3.40 -25.96
CA MET A 68 -15.33 -1.99 -26.34
C MET A 68 -14.39 -1.81 -27.56
N VAL A 69 -13.45 -2.74 -27.77
CA VAL A 69 -12.61 -2.76 -28.98
C VAL A 69 -13.45 -3.12 -30.21
N ASP A 70 -14.34 -4.11 -30.12
CA ASP A 70 -15.21 -4.53 -31.25
C ASP A 70 -16.21 -3.43 -31.66
N GLU A 71 -16.81 -2.75 -30.67
CA GLU A 71 -17.67 -1.59 -30.89
C GLU A 71 -16.93 -0.43 -31.59
N ARG A 72 -15.71 -0.10 -31.16
CA ARG A 72 -14.90 0.94 -31.83
C ARG A 72 -14.39 0.52 -33.21
N ALA A 73 -14.06 -0.76 -33.41
CA ALA A 73 -13.66 -1.28 -34.71
C ALA A 73 -14.82 -1.17 -35.72
N ARG A 74 -16.04 -1.55 -35.33
CA ARG A 74 -17.25 -1.38 -36.15
C ARG A 74 -17.59 0.08 -36.43
N ALA A 75 -17.42 0.97 -35.44
CA ALA A 75 -17.64 2.40 -35.63
C ALA A 75 -16.59 3.02 -36.58
N SER A 76 -15.31 2.62 -36.46
CA SER A 76 -14.22 3.10 -37.31
C SER A 76 -14.27 2.52 -38.73
N LEU A 77 -14.65 1.26 -38.90
CA LEU A 77 -14.83 0.62 -40.22
C LEU A 77 -16.09 1.14 -40.95
N ASN A 78 -17.08 1.69 -40.23
CA ASN A 78 -18.20 2.43 -40.82
C ASN A 78 -17.93 3.94 -40.95
N LEU A 79 -16.83 4.44 -40.38
CA LEU A 79 -16.32 5.80 -40.54
C LEU A 79 -15.02 5.77 -41.35
N VAL A 80 -15.00 5.03 -42.47
CA VAL A 80 -13.99 5.26 -43.51
C VAL A 80 -14.08 6.73 -43.90
N HIS A 81 -13.12 7.53 -43.46
CA HIS A 81 -13.02 8.90 -43.94
C HIS A 81 -12.62 8.85 -45.42
N PRO A 82 -13.20 9.73 -46.27
CA PRO A 82 -13.11 9.68 -47.73
C PRO A 82 -11.69 9.89 -48.33
N ASN A 83 -10.64 9.93 -47.51
CA ASN A 83 -9.29 10.33 -47.90
C ASN A 83 -8.19 9.27 -47.64
N GLU A 84 -8.50 8.02 -47.33
CA GLU A 84 -7.49 6.96 -47.36
C GLU A 84 -7.38 6.31 -48.76
N VAL A 85 -6.21 6.49 -49.38
CA VAL A 85 -5.87 5.93 -50.70
C VAL A 85 -5.26 4.54 -50.52
N ALA A 86 -6.01 3.50 -50.87
CA ALA A 86 -5.47 2.15 -51.06
C ALA A 86 -4.86 2.03 -52.47
N ILE A 87 -3.54 1.95 -52.57
CA ILE A 87 -2.85 1.66 -53.83
C ILE A 87 -2.72 0.13 -53.97
N LEU A 88 -3.52 -0.46 -54.87
CA LEU A 88 -3.29 -1.82 -55.35
C LEU A 88 -2.39 -1.76 -56.58
N ARG A 89 -1.18 -2.33 -56.48
CA ARG A 89 -0.21 -2.40 -57.57
C ARG A 89 -0.39 -3.69 -58.35
N ASN A 90 -0.27 -3.61 -59.68
CA ASN A 90 0.12 -4.73 -60.53
C ASN A 90 1.63 -4.65 -60.81
#